data_AF-A0A6P6W6I5-F1
#
_entry.id   AF-A0A6P6W6I5-F1
#
_cell.length_a   1.000
_cell.length_b   1.000
_cell.length_c   1.000
_cell.angle_alpha   90.00
_cell.angle_beta   90.00
_cell.angle_gamma   90.00
#
_symmetry.space_group_name_H-M   'P 1'
#
loop_
_entity.id
_entity.type
_entity.pdbx_description
1 polymer ?
#
loop_
_entity_poly.entity_id
_entity_poly.type
_entity_poly.pdbx_seq_one_letter_code
_entity_poly.pdbx_strand_id
1 'polypeptide(L)'
;MDGHFLHEFKRQASFFFKDKIKVARLALLDVTPAQLSTEEATNGDSSAPDARTMRLISRAAFEVDDYWRIVDVLHRRLQNYDRHNWRAAYQAMILLEHLLTHGPARVAEEFQGDRDIIREMANLSYIDEKGFDWGLSVQKKAERVLKLIKDGSFLKEERAREQKLTVGIKGFGSFCERSILTDESSKCAYSNKYLRCHSHFCERQSTEDALLAADDERVPKAQEIRNKHRDSTTENPPQNSNGNRTFEEDDHPFYSKEDQALVSLLSSG
;
A
#
# COMPACT_ATOMS: atom_id res chain seq x y z
N MET A 1 30.13 11.62 -16.12
CA MET A 1 29.14 11.54 -15.02
C MET A 1 28.12 10.44 -15.33
N ASP A 2 27.06 10.78 -16.07
CA ASP A 2 26.37 9.95 -17.09
C ASP A 2 25.55 8.74 -16.63
N GLY A 3 25.95 7.99 -15.61
CA GLY A 3 25.25 6.77 -15.16
C GLY A 3 23.80 7.01 -14.75
N HIS A 4 23.54 8.05 -13.94
CA HIS A 4 22.19 8.43 -13.49
C HIS A 4 21.33 8.96 -14.65
N PHE A 5 21.90 9.75 -15.56
CA PHE A 5 21.20 10.28 -16.72
C PHE A 5 20.77 9.16 -17.68
N LEU A 6 21.66 8.21 -17.97
CA LEU A 6 21.35 7.04 -18.79
C LEU A 6 20.34 6.10 -18.13
N HIS A 7 20.33 5.99 -16.79
CA HIS A 7 19.29 5.26 -16.07
C HIS A 7 17.92 5.91 -16.26
N GLU A 8 17.80 7.22 -16.02
CA GLU A 8 16.51 7.92 -16.12
C GLU A 8 16.01 7.99 -17.56
N PHE A 9 16.90 8.17 -18.55
CA PHE A 9 16.55 8.05 -19.96
C PHE A 9 16.02 6.66 -20.32
N LYS A 10 16.69 5.58 -19.87
CA LYS A 10 16.21 4.20 -20.06
C LYS A 10 14.85 3.98 -19.40
N ARG A 11 14.65 4.48 -18.18
CA ARG A 11 13.36 4.41 -17.46
C ARG A 11 12.26 5.08 -18.26
N GLN A 12 12.44 6.34 -18.65
CA GLN A 12 11.44 7.12 -19.40
C GLN A 12 11.14 6.52 -20.77
N ALA A 13 12.16 6.07 -21.51
CA ALA A 13 11.98 5.37 -22.79
C ALA A 13 11.23 4.04 -22.61
N SER A 14 11.57 3.24 -21.58
CA SER A 14 10.90 1.96 -21.31
C SER A 14 9.43 2.14 -20.96
N PHE A 15 9.09 3.20 -20.22
CA PHE A 15 7.71 3.56 -19.89
C PHE A 15 6.94 3.96 -21.15
N PHE A 16 7.50 4.85 -21.98
CA PHE A 16 6.90 5.24 -23.26
C PHE A 16 6.66 4.03 -24.18
N PHE A 17 7.63 3.13 -24.35
CA PHE A 17 7.44 1.94 -25.18
C PHE A 17 6.41 0.97 -24.59
N LYS A 18 6.40 0.74 -23.26
CA LYS A 18 5.35 -0.07 -22.60
C LYS A 18 3.96 0.51 -22.87
N ASP A 19 3.77 1.81 -22.72
CA ASP A 19 2.47 2.46 -22.95
C ASP A 19 2.05 2.47 -24.42
N LYS A 20 2.98 2.68 -25.38
CA LYS A 20 2.65 2.53 -26.81
C LYS A 20 2.29 1.10 -27.18
N ILE A 21 2.93 0.09 -26.56
CA ILE A 21 2.55 -1.32 -26.73
C ILE A 21 1.17 -1.61 -26.12
N LYS A 22 0.84 -1.07 -24.95
CA LYS A 22 -0.52 -1.20 -24.36
C LYS A 22 -1.58 -0.61 -25.30
N VAL A 23 -1.37 0.62 -25.79
CA VAL A 23 -2.30 1.28 -26.73
C VAL A 23 -2.43 0.49 -28.03
N ALA A 24 -1.33 -0.03 -28.59
CA ALA A 24 -1.39 -0.88 -29.77
C ALA A 24 -2.15 -2.19 -29.52
N ARG A 25 -1.97 -2.84 -28.37
CA ARG A 25 -2.74 -4.05 -28.01
C ARG A 25 -4.24 -3.76 -27.88
N LEU A 26 -4.64 -2.66 -27.25
CA LEU A 26 -6.05 -2.24 -27.13
C LEU A 26 -6.69 -1.87 -28.47
N ALA A 27 -5.90 -1.37 -29.44
CA ALA A 27 -6.41 -0.90 -30.74
C ALA A 27 -6.40 -1.97 -31.84
N LEU A 28 -5.59 -3.03 -31.71
CA LEU A 28 -5.33 -4.01 -32.77
C LEU A 28 -5.68 -5.46 -32.38
N LEU A 29 -5.92 -5.74 -31.10
CA LEU A 29 -6.25 -7.08 -30.60
C LEU A 29 -7.54 -7.03 -29.77
N ASP A 30 -8.28 -8.13 -29.73
CA ASP A 30 -9.37 -8.33 -28.77
C ASP A 30 -8.81 -8.56 -27.35
N VAL A 31 -8.46 -7.47 -26.68
CA VAL A 31 -7.89 -7.45 -25.32
C VAL A 31 -8.51 -6.29 -24.55
N THR A 32 -9.08 -6.56 -23.37
CA THR A 32 -9.74 -5.52 -22.58
C THR A 32 -8.75 -4.71 -21.71
N PRO A 33 -9.11 -3.48 -21.29
CA PRO A 33 -8.29 -2.71 -20.34
C PRO A 33 -8.07 -3.43 -19.00
N ALA A 34 -9.06 -4.20 -18.52
CA ALA A 34 -8.92 -4.97 -17.28
C ALA A 34 -7.98 -6.16 -17.47
N GLN A 35 -8.00 -6.81 -18.64
CA GLN A 35 -7.04 -7.87 -19.00
C GLN A 35 -5.60 -7.34 -18.95
N LEU A 36 -5.29 -6.23 -19.65
CA LEU A 36 -3.95 -5.63 -19.62
C LEU A 36 -3.53 -5.19 -18.20
N SER A 37 -4.46 -4.62 -17.43
CA SER A 37 -4.19 -4.21 -16.04
C SER A 37 -3.86 -5.42 -15.16
N THR A 38 -4.51 -6.56 -15.39
CA THR A 38 -4.27 -7.83 -14.68
C THR A 38 -2.96 -8.48 -15.11
N GLU A 39 -2.65 -8.48 -16.41
CA GLU A 39 -1.37 -8.96 -16.95
C GLU A 39 -0.18 -8.15 -16.38
N GLU A 40 -0.30 -6.83 -16.28
CA GLU A 40 0.71 -5.94 -15.70
C GLU A 40 0.80 -6.09 -14.18
N ALA A 41 -0.32 -6.18 -13.46
CA ALA A 41 -0.36 -6.39 -12.01
C ALA A 41 0.19 -7.76 -11.55
N THR A 42 0.43 -8.69 -12.48
CA THR A 42 0.93 -10.05 -12.23
C THR A 42 2.23 -10.37 -12.98
N ASN A 43 2.95 -9.35 -13.47
CA ASN A 43 4.13 -9.50 -14.32
C ASN A 43 5.33 -10.25 -13.69
N GLY A 44 5.47 -10.25 -12.36
CA GLY A 44 6.61 -10.77 -11.61
C GLY A 44 7.79 -9.80 -11.43
N ASP A 45 7.81 -8.69 -12.17
CA ASP A 45 8.90 -7.69 -12.22
C ASP A 45 8.83 -6.64 -11.12
N SER A 46 7.62 -6.31 -10.64
CA SER A 46 7.39 -5.23 -9.65
C SER A 46 7.23 -5.73 -8.22
N SER A 47 7.39 -4.81 -7.26
CA SER A 47 6.74 -4.95 -5.95
C SER A 47 5.22 -5.13 -6.12
N ALA A 48 4.54 -5.52 -5.03
CA ALA A 48 3.12 -5.86 -5.01
C ALA A 48 2.22 -4.85 -5.77
N PRO A 49 1.18 -5.31 -6.48
CA PRO A 49 0.36 -4.46 -7.35
C PRO A 49 -0.29 -3.31 -6.57
N ASP A 50 -0.35 -2.13 -7.19
CA ASP A 50 -0.84 -0.92 -6.54
C ASP A 50 -2.33 -1.01 -6.15
N ALA A 51 -2.67 -0.40 -5.02
CA ALA A 51 -4.01 -0.39 -4.45
C ALA A 51 -5.04 0.40 -5.30
N ARG A 52 -4.64 1.29 -6.21
CA ARG A 52 -5.56 1.86 -7.23
C ARG A 52 -5.81 0.82 -8.33
N THR A 53 -4.77 0.18 -8.85
CA THR A 53 -4.87 -0.85 -9.89
C THR A 53 -5.72 -2.03 -9.44
N MET A 54 -5.49 -2.56 -8.23
CA MET A 54 -6.31 -3.65 -7.67
C MET A 54 -7.80 -3.28 -7.58
N ARG A 55 -8.12 -2.06 -7.13
CA ARG A 55 -9.52 -1.56 -7.06
C ARG A 55 -10.17 -1.33 -8.43
N LEU A 56 -9.39 -1.00 -9.46
CA LEU A 56 -9.90 -0.88 -10.83
C LEU A 56 -10.23 -2.27 -11.40
N ILE A 57 -9.36 -3.27 -11.17
CA ILE A 57 -9.57 -4.65 -11.60
C ILE A 57 -10.76 -5.29 -10.86
N SER A 58 -10.87 -5.12 -9.53
CA SER A 58 -11.99 -5.69 -8.76
C SER A 58 -13.34 -5.05 -9.07
N ARG A 59 -13.37 -3.78 -9.50
CA ARG A 59 -14.57 -3.14 -10.05
C ARG A 59 -14.92 -3.65 -11.45
N ALA A 60 -13.93 -3.86 -12.33
CA ALA A 60 -14.14 -4.40 -13.67
C ALA A 60 -14.64 -5.85 -13.65
N ALA A 61 -14.19 -6.66 -12.69
CA ALA A 61 -14.56 -8.08 -12.53
C ALA A 61 -16.07 -8.36 -12.31
N PHE A 62 -16.90 -7.33 -12.11
CA PHE A 62 -18.36 -7.50 -12.08
C PHE A 62 -18.94 -7.72 -13.48
N GLU A 63 -18.40 -7.04 -14.50
CA GLU A 63 -18.76 -7.26 -15.91
C GLU A 63 -18.35 -8.67 -16.37
N VAL A 64 -19.16 -9.26 -17.26
CA VAL A 64 -19.02 -10.70 -17.60
C VAL A 64 -17.76 -10.97 -18.42
N ASP A 65 -17.49 -10.16 -19.45
CA ASP A 65 -16.34 -10.39 -20.33
C ASP A 65 -15.02 -10.08 -19.62
N ASP A 66 -14.94 -8.93 -18.93
CA ASP A 66 -13.78 -8.56 -18.11
C ASP A 66 -13.51 -9.60 -17.01
N TYR A 67 -14.55 -10.14 -16.34
CA TYR A 67 -14.38 -11.22 -15.38
C TYR A 67 -13.63 -12.40 -15.97
N TRP A 68 -14.07 -12.94 -17.13
CA TRP A 68 -13.43 -14.09 -17.75
C TRP A 68 -11.99 -13.78 -18.19
N ARG A 69 -11.70 -12.57 -18.69
CA ARG A 69 -10.32 -12.18 -19.03
C ARG A 69 -9.41 -12.05 -17.79
N ILE A 70 -9.91 -11.51 -16.68
CA ILE A 70 -9.17 -11.40 -15.41
C ILE A 70 -8.88 -12.79 -14.83
N VAL A 71 -9.90 -13.66 -14.83
CA VAL A 71 -9.85 -15.05 -14.34
C VAL A 71 -8.86 -15.90 -15.16
N ASP A 72 -8.93 -15.85 -16.49
CA ASP A 72 -8.00 -16.52 -17.42
C ASP A 72 -6.53 -16.11 -17.18
N VAL A 73 -6.26 -14.81 -17.01
CA VAL A 73 -4.91 -14.34 -16.66
C VAL A 73 -4.46 -14.91 -15.31
N LEU A 74 -5.32 -14.90 -14.28
CA LEU A 74 -4.96 -15.40 -12.95
C LEU A 74 -4.72 -16.92 -12.94
N HIS A 75 -5.57 -17.73 -13.56
CA HIS A 75 -5.34 -19.17 -13.72
C HIS A 75 -4.01 -19.45 -14.42
N ARG A 76 -3.72 -18.77 -15.55
CA ARG A 76 -2.41 -18.93 -16.21
C ARG A 76 -1.24 -18.56 -15.31
N ARG A 77 -1.36 -17.55 -14.44
CA ARG A 77 -0.29 -17.14 -13.51
C ARG A 77 -0.09 -18.16 -12.37
N LEU A 78 -1.15 -18.84 -11.92
CA LEU A 78 -1.05 -19.91 -10.93
C LEU A 78 -0.57 -21.22 -11.57
N GLN A 79 -1.12 -21.63 -12.71
CA GLN A 79 -0.76 -22.88 -13.41
C GLN A 79 0.69 -22.88 -13.93
N ASN A 80 1.26 -21.73 -14.23
CA ASN A 80 2.70 -21.56 -14.54
C ASN A 80 3.55 -21.25 -13.28
N TYR A 81 3.10 -21.65 -12.09
CA TYR A 81 3.91 -21.57 -10.87
C TYR A 81 5.13 -22.49 -10.97
N ASP A 82 6.28 -21.92 -10.62
CA ASP A 82 7.53 -22.63 -10.38
C ASP A 82 8.22 -22.00 -9.16
N ARG A 83 9.02 -22.80 -8.44
CA ARG A 83 9.76 -22.33 -7.25
C ARG A 83 10.82 -21.29 -7.61
N HIS A 84 11.36 -21.28 -8.83
CA HIS A 84 12.30 -20.24 -9.26
C HIS A 84 11.59 -18.96 -9.72
N ASN A 85 10.42 -19.09 -10.36
CA ASN A 85 9.61 -17.95 -10.84
C ASN A 85 8.37 -17.62 -9.97
N TRP A 86 8.48 -17.79 -8.65
CA TRP A 86 7.35 -17.67 -7.72
C TRP A 86 6.68 -16.28 -7.69
N ARG A 87 7.38 -15.22 -8.13
CA ARG A 87 6.93 -13.82 -8.00
C ARG A 87 5.64 -13.52 -8.76
N ALA A 88 5.49 -14.01 -10.00
CA ALA A 88 4.30 -13.77 -10.81
C ALA A 88 3.04 -14.45 -10.22
N ALA A 89 3.20 -15.69 -9.73
CA ALA A 89 2.14 -16.42 -9.03
C ALA A 89 1.79 -15.77 -7.67
N TYR A 90 2.77 -15.25 -6.93
CA TYR A 90 2.53 -14.53 -5.67
C TYR A 90 1.76 -13.21 -5.88
N GLN A 91 2.11 -12.43 -6.91
CA GLN A 91 1.32 -11.26 -7.31
C GLN A 91 -0.12 -11.66 -7.70
N ALA A 92 -0.30 -12.78 -8.40
CA ALA A 92 -1.62 -13.32 -8.71
C ALA A 92 -2.40 -13.71 -7.44
N MET A 93 -1.77 -14.32 -6.42
CA MET A 93 -2.42 -14.58 -5.12
C MET A 93 -2.81 -13.29 -4.38
N ILE A 94 -2.02 -12.22 -4.45
CA ILE A 94 -2.37 -10.91 -3.87
C ILE A 94 -3.63 -10.35 -4.54
N LEU A 95 -3.68 -10.38 -5.88
CA LEU A 95 -4.83 -9.89 -6.63
C LEU A 95 -6.06 -10.80 -6.45
N LEU A 96 -5.89 -12.10 -6.34
CA LEU A 96 -6.94 -13.07 -6.01
C LEU A 96 -7.53 -12.83 -4.61
N GLU A 97 -6.71 -12.55 -3.59
CA GLU A 97 -7.23 -12.15 -2.27
C GLU A 97 -8.08 -10.86 -2.35
N HIS A 98 -7.63 -9.88 -3.14
CA HIS A 98 -8.40 -8.65 -3.35
C HIS A 98 -9.72 -8.92 -4.09
N LEU A 99 -9.74 -9.80 -5.10
CA LEU A 99 -10.97 -10.22 -5.79
C LEU A 99 -11.91 -11.05 -4.91
N LEU A 100 -11.37 -11.90 -4.04
CA LEU A 100 -12.16 -12.62 -3.03
C LEU A 100 -12.80 -11.65 -2.03
N THR A 101 -12.12 -10.58 -1.65
CA THR A 101 -12.64 -9.62 -0.64
C THR A 101 -13.49 -8.48 -1.21
N HIS A 102 -13.24 -8.03 -2.45
CA HIS A 102 -13.87 -6.85 -3.05
C HIS A 102 -14.60 -7.13 -4.37
N GLY A 103 -14.31 -8.23 -5.06
CA GLY A 103 -14.92 -8.64 -6.32
C GLY A 103 -16.22 -9.46 -6.15
N PRO A 104 -16.77 -10.00 -7.26
CA PRO A 104 -18.05 -10.72 -7.24
C PRO A 104 -17.95 -12.07 -6.50
N ALA A 105 -19.10 -12.58 -6.03
CA ALA A 105 -19.16 -13.78 -5.21
C ALA A 105 -18.50 -15.01 -5.87
N ARG A 106 -18.77 -15.22 -7.17
CA ARG A 106 -18.34 -16.33 -8.04
C ARG A 106 -16.83 -16.65 -8.03
N VAL A 107 -15.97 -15.67 -7.70
CA VAL A 107 -14.50 -15.89 -7.58
C VAL A 107 -14.15 -17.03 -6.61
N ALA A 108 -14.93 -17.24 -5.54
CA ALA A 108 -14.66 -18.31 -4.59
C ALA A 108 -15.11 -19.71 -5.05
N GLU A 109 -15.89 -19.79 -6.12
CA GLU A 109 -16.34 -21.05 -6.75
C GLU A 109 -15.40 -21.41 -7.90
N GLU A 110 -14.98 -20.43 -8.70
CA GLU A 110 -14.02 -20.55 -9.79
C GLU A 110 -12.66 -21.13 -9.33
N PHE A 111 -12.02 -20.48 -8.35
CA PHE A 111 -10.68 -20.84 -7.87
C PHE A 111 -10.68 -22.04 -6.91
N GLN A 112 -11.74 -22.87 -6.92
CA GLN A 112 -11.70 -24.19 -6.26
C GLN A 112 -10.71 -25.14 -6.96
N GLY A 113 -10.50 -24.99 -8.28
CA GLY A 113 -9.58 -25.82 -9.07
C GLY A 113 -8.10 -25.63 -8.69
N ASP A 114 -7.65 -24.40 -8.49
CA ASP A 114 -6.24 -24.08 -8.23
C ASP A 114 -5.82 -24.35 -6.78
N ARG A 115 -6.71 -24.87 -5.92
CA ARG A 115 -6.47 -25.09 -4.48
C ARG A 115 -5.31 -26.03 -4.17
N ASP A 116 -4.92 -26.89 -5.10
CA ASP A 116 -3.75 -27.76 -4.94
C ASP A 116 -2.45 -27.02 -5.28
N ILE A 117 -2.44 -26.21 -6.35
CA ILE A 117 -1.32 -25.30 -6.70
C ILE A 117 -1.08 -24.28 -5.58
N ILE A 118 -2.14 -23.63 -5.09
CA ILE A 118 -2.04 -22.65 -3.99
C ILE A 118 -1.50 -23.34 -2.70
N ARG A 119 -1.81 -24.61 -2.48
CA ARG A 119 -1.24 -25.39 -1.37
C ARG A 119 0.23 -25.75 -1.60
N GLU A 120 0.66 -25.95 -2.83
CA GLU A 120 2.09 -26.10 -3.12
C GLU A 120 2.86 -24.78 -2.91
N MET A 121 2.27 -23.64 -3.29
CA MET A 121 2.82 -22.32 -2.96
C MET A 121 2.92 -22.08 -1.46
N ALA A 122 2.00 -22.64 -0.65
CA ALA A 122 2.07 -22.63 0.81
C ALA A 122 3.24 -23.46 1.40
N ASN A 123 4.04 -24.13 0.56
CA ASN A 123 5.27 -24.83 0.96
C ASN A 123 6.55 -24.17 0.38
N LEU A 124 6.45 -22.97 -0.21
CA LEU A 124 7.63 -22.24 -0.71
C LEU A 124 8.50 -21.75 0.45
N SER A 125 9.81 -22.00 0.37
CA SER A 125 10.82 -21.36 1.22
C SER A 125 11.79 -20.57 0.33
N TYR A 126 11.98 -19.29 0.62
CA TYR A 126 12.91 -18.40 -0.08
C TYR A 126 13.28 -17.22 0.82
N ILE A 127 14.57 -17.12 1.15
CA ILE A 127 15.15 -15.97 1.85
C ILE A 127 15.99 -15.18 0.84
N ASP A 128 15.74 -13.88 0.75
CA ASP A 128 16.45 -12.93 -0.12
C ASP A 128 17.91 -12.75 0.31
N GLU A 129 18.77 -12.27 -0.59
CA GLU A 129 20.18 -11.91 -0.28
C GLU A 129 20.27 -10.86 0.85
N LYS A 130 19.17 -10.11 1.04
CA LYS A 130 18.99 -9.08 2.08
C LYS A 130 18.46 -9.65 3.41
N GLY A 131 18.32 -10.97 3.53
CA GLY A 131 17.78 -11.65 4.71
C GLY A 131 16.26 -11.59 4.87
N PHE A 132 15.52 -11.14 3.85
CA PHE A 132 14.05 -11.07 3.90
C PHE A 132 13.40 -12.40 3.51
N ASP A 133 12.56 -12.96 4.38
CA ASP A 133 11.83 -14.20 4.12
C ASP A 133 10.56 -13.94 3.27
N TRP A 134 10.73 -14.04 1.95
CA TRP A 134 9.61 -14.04 1.02
C TRP A 134 8.84 -15.36 1.09
N GLY A 135 9.47 -16.47 1.45
CA GLY A 135 8.82 -17.77 1.66
C GLY A 135 7.66 -17.64 2.66
N LEU A 136 7.94 -17.21 3.88
CA LEU A 136 6.93 -16.96 4.92
C LEU A 136 5.85 -15.94 4.50
N SER A 137 6.21 -14.98 3.65
CA SER A 137 5.27 -14.00 3.09
C SER A 137 4.32 -14.64 2.06
N VAL A 138 4.82 -15.54 1.21
CA VAL A 138 4.05 -16.34 0.25
C VAL A 138 3.18 -17.37 0.97
N GLN A 139 3.72 -18.05 2.00
CA GLN A 139 3.00 -19.03 2.84
C GLN A 139 1.75 -18.40 3.48
N LYS A 140 1.93 -17.33 4.26
CA LYS A 140 0.82 -16.61 4.92
C LYS A 140 -0.23 -16.10 3.93
N LYS A 141 0.18 -15.73 2.71
CA LYS A 141 -0.73 -15.32 1.64
C LYS A 141 -1.54 -16.51 1.10
N ALA A 142 -0.87 -17.62 0.79
CA ALA A 142 -1.49 -18.84 0.30
C ALA A 142 -2.47 -19.45 1.31
N GLU A 143 -2.09 -19.54 2.59
CA GLU A 143 -2.97 -20.00 3.67
C GLU A 143 -4.24 -19.16 3.80
N ARG A 144 -4.11 -17.83 3.75
CA ARG A 144 -5.24 -16.90 3.83
C ARG A 144 -6.16 -17.00 2.62
N VAL A 145 -5.63 -17.14 1.41
CA VAL A 145 -6.40 -17.41 0.19
C VAL A 145 -7.11 -18.78 0.28
N LEU A 146 -6.43 -19.83 0.71
CA LEU A 146 -7.03 -21.16 0.92
C LEU A 146 -8.16 -21.13 1.97
N LYS A 147 -8.01 -20.35 3.05
CA LYS A 147 -9.08 -20.16 4.04
C LYS A 147 -10.29 -19.44 3.43
N LEU A 148 -10.08 -18.38 2.66
CA LEU A 148 -11.15 -17.63 1.97
C LEU A 148 -11.90 -18.49 0.94
N ILE A 149 -11.22 -19.38 0.22
CA ILE A 149 -11.83 -20.28 -0.77
C ILE A 149 -12.53 -21.48 -0.09
N LYS A 150 -12.00 -21.99 1.04
CA LYS A 150 -12.58 -23.14 1.76
C LYS A 150 -13.77 -22.75 2.66
N ASP A 151 -13.71 -21.60 3.32
CA ASP A 151 -14.68 -21.19 4.35
C ASP A 151 -15.54 -20.02 3.87
N GLY A 152 -16.70 -20.36 3.30
CA GLY A 152 -17.71 -19.40 2.86
C GLY A 152 -18.39 -18.61 3.99
N SER A 153 -18.13 -18.92 5.27
CA SER A 153 -18.58 -18.10 6.40
C SER A 153 -17.55 -17.01 6.72
N PHE A 154 -16.28 -17.38 6.85
CA PHE A 154 -15.16 -16.46 7.00
C PHE A 154 -15.07 -15.48 5.81
N LEU A 155 -15.27 -15.95 4.59
CA LEU A 155 -15.32 -15.10 3.38
C LEU A 155 -16.43 -14.03 3.45
N LYS A 156 -17.59 -14.35 4.03
CA LYS A 156 -18.70 -13.39 4.20
C LYS A 156 -18.36 -12.35 5.27
N GLU A 157 -17.73 -12.76 6.36
CA GLU A 157 -17.24 -11.84 7.40
C GLU A 157 -16.18 -10.88 6.85
N GLU A 158 -15.19 -11.40 6.12
CA GLU A 158 -14.12 -10.62 5.49
C GLU A 158 -14.71 -9.56 4.54
N ARG A 159 -15.58 -9.97 3.60
CA ARG A 159 -16.30 -9.07 2.68
C ARG A 159 -17.11 -8.01 3.44
N ALA A 160 -17.82 -8.38 4.51
CA ALA A 160 -18.60 -7.44 5.30
C ALA A 160 -17.74 -6.44 6.08
N ARG A 161 -16.48 -6.79 6.41
CA ARG A 161 -15.53 -5.88 7.06
C ARG A 161 -14.97 -4.84 6.08
N GLU A 162 -14.50 -5.27 4.92
CA GLU A 162 -13.94 -4.37 3.90
C GLU A 162 -14.99 -3.39 3.35
N GLN A 163 -16.25 -3.84 3.23
CA GLN A 163 -17.38 -2.96 2.90
C GLN A 163 -17.62 -1.89 3.97
N LYS A 164 -17.61 -2.24 5.27
CA LYS A 164 -17.74 -1.28 6.37
C LYS A 164 -16.61 -0.24 6.37
N LEU A 165 -15.36 -0.68 6.17
CA LEU A 165 -14.21 0.23 6.06
C LEU A 165 -14.36 1.19 4.88
N THR A 166 -14.73 0.68 3.71
CA THR A 166 -14.94 1.48 2.49
C THR A 166 -16.04 2.54 2.67
N VAL A 167 -17.15 2.19 3.32
CA VAL A 167 -18.25 3.13 3.61
C VAL A 167 -17.84 4.17 4.66
N GLY A 168 -17.15 3.75 5.73
CA GLY A 168 -16.67 4.65 6.78
C GLY A 168 -15.70 5.70 6.26
N ILE A 169 -14.72 5.30 5.44
CA ILE A 169 -13.73 6.21 4.82
C ILE A 169 -14.42 7.21 3.89
N LYS A 170 -15.45 6.81 3.13
CA LYS A 170 -16.21 7.73 2.26
C LYS A 170 -16.94 8.84 3.03
N GLY A 171 -17.25 8.62 4.31
CA GLY A 171 -17.82 9.66 5.19
C GLY A 171 -16.82 10.72 5.67
N PHE A 172 -15.52 10.45 5.60
CA PHE A 172 -14.49 11.30 6.20
C PHE A 172 -13.73 12.13 5.16
N GLY A 173 -14.31 13.29 4.78
CA GLY A 173 -13.60 14.28 3.96
C GLY A 173 -13.37 13.85 2.51
N SER A 174 -14.44 13.43 1.82
CA SER A 174 -14.41 13.18 0.37
C SER A 174 -14.06 14.46 -0.41
N PHE A 175 -12.77 14.70 -0.65
CA PHE A 175 -12.32 15.68 -1.64
C PHE A 175 -12.97 15.36 -2.99
N CYS A 176 -13.82 16.26 -3.48
CA CYS A 176 -14.49 16.07 -4.76
C CYS A 176 -13.43 15.99 -5.86
N GLU A 177 -13.30 14.82 -6.49
CA GLU A 177 -12.55 14.65 -7.74
C GLU A 177 -13.30 15.46 -8.82
N ARG A 178 -12.92 16.75 -8.94
CA ARG A 178 -13.59 17.72 -9.80
C ARG A 178 -13.33 17.34 -11.25
N SER A 179 -14.23 16.54 -11.81
CA SER A 179 -14.45 16.46 -13.25
C SER A 179 -14.63 17.86 -13.80
N ILE A 180 -13.64 18.38 -14.52
CA ILE A 180 -13.71 19.67 -15.19
C ILE A 180 -14.58 19.49 -16.43
N LEU A 181 -15.90 19.52 -16.22
CA LEU A 181 -16.85 19.81 -17.28
C LEU A 181 -16.78 21.31 -17.55
N THR A 182 -16.18 21.67 -18.67
CA THR A 182 -16.29 23.02 -19.22
C THR A 182 -17.68 23.17 -19.84
N ASP A 183 -18.59 23.80 -19.10
CA ASP A 183 -19.82 24.36 -19.68
C ASP A 183 -20.00 25.80 -19.19
N GLU A 184 -20.61 26.62 -20.02
CA GLU A 184 -20.77 28.06 -19.83
C GLU A 184 -22.03 28.39 -19.02
N SER A 185 -22.09 29.62 -18.51
CA SER A 185 -23.32 30.26 -17.99
C SER A 185 -24.04 29.59 -16.80
N SER A 186 -23.75 30.09 -15.60
CA SER A 186 -24.84 30.53 -14.71
C SER A 186 -24.37 31.56 -13.67
N LYS A 187 -25.10 32.68 -13.57
CA LYS A 187 -24.84 33.74 -12.58
C LYS A 187 -25.58 33.40 -11.27
N CYS A 188 -24.85 33.28 -10.17
CA CYS A 188 -25.42 33.38 -8.82
C CYS A 188 -24.59 34.34 -7.96
N ALA A 189 -25.26 35.07 -7.06
CA ALA A 189 -24.71 36.26 -6.42
C ALA A 189 -23.98 35.98 -5.09
N TYR A 190 -23.24 36.99 -4.63
CA TYR A 190 -22.54 37.03 -3.34
C TYR A 190 -23.43 36.61 -2.16
N SER A 191 -22.92 35.72 -1.30
CA SER A 191 -23.26 35.68 0.12
C SER A 191 -22.10 35.10 0.93
N ASN A 192 -21.36 35.96 1.62
CA ASN A 192 -20.14 35.57 2.32
C ASN A 192 -20.44 35.01 3.71
N LYS A 193 -20.22 33.71 3.90
CA LYS A 193 -19.90 33.11 5.22
C LYS A 193 -18.66 32.22 5.09
N TYR A 194 -17.51 32.86 4.90
CA TYR A 194 -16.21 32.17 4.95
C TYR A 194 -15.97 31.61 6.35
N LEU A 195 -15.87 30.28 6.47
CA LEU A 195 -15.20 29.69 7.61
C LEU A 195 -13.69 29.95 7.49
N ARG A 196 -13.12 30.41 8.60
CA ARG A 196 -11.74 30.90 8.71
C ARG A 196 -10.75 29.73 8.74
N CYS A 197 -10.19 29.36 7.58
CA CYS A 197 -9.06 28.44 7.50
C CYS A 197 -7.74 29.21 7.46
N HIS A 198 -6.91 29.06 8.50
CA HIS A 198 -5.54 29.62 8.54
C HIS A 198 -4.54 28.63 7.95
N SER A 199 -3.92 28.97 6.82
CA SER A 199 -2.76 28.24 6.29
C SER A 199 -1.88 29.17 5.43
N HIS A 200 -1.14 30.08 6.07
CA HIS A 200 -0.09 30.84 5.42
C HIS A 200 1.22 30.02 5.40
N PHE A 201 1.56 29.43 4.26
CA PHE A 201 2.97 29.23 3.88
C PHE A 201 3.12 29.32 2.36
N CYS A 202 4.29 29.75 1.89
CA CYS A 202 4.39 30.43 0.60
C CYS A 202 4.58 29.50 -0.60
N GLU A 203 3.88 29.83 -1.68
CA GLU A 203 4.32 29.55 -3.03
C GLU A 203 5.53 30.45 -3.37
N ARG A 204 6.54 29.90 -4.03
CA ARG A 204 7.65 30.65 -4.65
C ARG A 204 7.79 30.20 -6.09
N GLN A 205 7.40 31.06 -7.02
CA GLN A 205 8.00 31.08 -8.35
C GLN A 205 8.52 32.48 -8.65
N SER A 206 9.59 32.53 -9.43
CA SER A 206 10.32 33.72 -9.81
C SER A 206 9.79 34.28 -11.12
N THR A 207 9.56 35.59 -11.14
CA THR A 207 9.71 36.42 -12.35
C THR A 207 10.45 37.67 -11.95
N GLU A 208 11.70 37.77 -12.38
CA GLU A 208 12.45 39.02 -12.44
C GLU A 208 11.76 40.07 -13.32
N ASP A 209 11.78 41.34 -12.90
CA ASP A 209 11.96 42.48 -13.83
C ASP A 209 12.22 43.80 -13.07
N ALA A 210 13.27 44.53 -13.49
CA ALA A 210 13.55 45.97 -13.35
C ALA A 210 13.56 46.69 -11.96
N LEU A 211 14.34 47.77 -11.73
CA LEU A 211 15.57 48.30 -12.35
C LEU A 211 16.22 49.37 -11.41
N LEU A 212 17.56 49.37 -11.31
CA LEU A 212 18.48 50.50 -10.95
C LEU A 212 18.58 51.07 -9.51
N ALA A 213 19.77 51.65 -9.26
CA ALA A 213 20.22 52.53 -8.16
C ALA A 213 20.37 51.93 -6.73
N ALA A 214 21.36 52.32 -5.91
CA ALA A 214 22.67 52.96 -6.15
C ALA A 214 23.61 52.81 -4.92
N ASP A 215 24.92 52.94 -5.14
CA ASP A 215 26.00 53.46 -4.28
C ASP A 215 26.25 52.96 -2.82
N ASP A 216 27.41 52.31 -2.69
CA ASP A 216 28.53 52.65 -1.76
C ASP A 216 28.59 52.12 -0.29
N GLU A 217 29.81 52.19 0.28
CA GLU A 217 30.31 51.62 1.55
C GLU A 217 29.59 52.14 2.84
N ARG A 218 29.54 51.46 4.01
CA ARG A 218 30.67 51.11 4.90
C ARG A 218 30.37 50.11 6.04
N VAL A 219 31.45 49.40 6.40
CA VAL A 219 31.74 48.54 7.59
C VAL A 219 32.34 49.41 8.73
N PRO A 220 32.37 49.10 10.07
CA PRO A 220 32.51 47.82 10.79
C PRO A 220 31.50 47.64 11.98
N LYS A 221 31.62 46.77 13.02
CA LYS A 221 32.78 46.17 13.72
C LYS A 221 32.44 45.05 14.74
N ALA A 222 33.34 44.04 14.87
CA ALA A 222 33.63 43.20 16.06
C ALA A 222 32.54 42.24 16.63
N GLN A 223 32.84 41.11 17.30
CA GLN A 223 34.12 40.36 17.49
C GLN A 223 33.85 38.86 17.79
N GLU A 224 34.85 37.99 17.60
CA GLU A 224 34.82 36.56 17.97
C GLU A 224 35.20 36.29 19.45
N ILE A 225 34.84 35.10 19.99
CA ILE A 225 35.73 34.16 20.74
C ILE A 225 34.97 32.82 21.05
N ARG A 226 35.40 31.55 20.88
CA ARG A 226 36.68 30.81 20.57
C ARG A 226 37.40 30.26 21.83
N ASN A 227 37.60 28.96 22.13
CA ASN A 227 37.51 27.68 21.36
C ASN A 227 37.58 26.38 22.26
N LYS A 228 36.99 25.25 21.80
CA LYS A 228 37.41 23.81 21.91
C LYS A 228 37.54 22.99 23.24
N HIS A 229 36.84 21.84 23.29
CA HIS A 229 37.31 20.42 23.16
C HIS A 229 38.56 19.88 23.95
N ARG A 230 38.42 18.74 24.69
CA ARG A 230 39.30 17.51 24.80
C ARG A 230 38.85 16.58 25.99
N ASP A 231 38.73 15.24 25.89
CA ASP A 231 39.70 14.10 26.03
C ASP A 231 40.11 13.77 27.50
N SER A 232 40.15 12.55 28.09
CA SER A 232 39.72 11.15 27.76
C SER A 232 39.89 10.10 28.94
N THR A 233 39.47 8.82 28.74
CA THR A 233 40.01 7.50 29.27
C THR A 233 39.72 6.88 30.69
N THR A 234 39.11 5.67 30.68
CA THR A 234 39.43 4.35 31.37
C THR A 234 39.30 4.08 32.90
N GLU A 235 38.56 3.02 33.31
CA GLU A 235 38.98 1.83 34.14
C GLU A 235 37.82 0.83 34.48
N ASN A 236 38.07 -0.30 35.20
CA ASN A 236 37.20 -1.50 35.31
C ASN A 236 37.46 -2.36 36.62
N PRO A 237 36.69 -3.43 36.95
CA PRO A 237 35.79 -3.61 38.12
C PRO A 237 36.37 -4.35 39.36
N PRO A 238 35.59 -4.68 40.42
CA PRO A 238 35.16 -6.10 40.59
C PRO A 238 33.87 -6.46 41.43
N GLN A 239 33.32 -7.66 41.14
CA GLN A 239 32.73 -8.72 42.02
C GLN A 239 31.42 -8.58 42.89
N ASN A 240 30.48 -9.50 42.58
CA ASN A 240 29.84 -10.52 43.46
C ASN A 240 28.69 -10.17 44.46
N SER A 241 27.46 -10.68 44.22
CA SER A 241 26.78 -11.70 45.10
C SER A 241 25.34 -12.07 44.66
N ASN A 242 24.81 -13.14 45.27
CA ASN A 242 23.60 -13.91 44.91
C ASN A 242 22.25 -13.15 44.92
N GLY A 243 21.28 -13.66 44.14
CA GLY A 243 19.84 -13.41 44.37
C GLY A 243 18.92 -14.00 43.31
N ASN A 244 18.10 -14.99 43.65
CA ASN A 244 17.00 -15.44 42.78
C ASN A 244 16.01 -14.29 42.55
N ARG A 245 15.50 -14.14 41.32
CA ARG A 245 14.29 -13.35 41.06
C ARG A 245 13.25 -14.19 40.33
N THR A 246 12.05 -14.20 40.90
CA THR A 246 10.83 -14.76 40.35
C THR A 246 10.35 -13.98 39.13
N PHE A 247 9.37 -14.54 38.41
CA PHE A 247 8.55 -13.81 37.43
C PHE A 247 8.04 -12.49 37.99
N GLU A 248 8.19 -11.43 37.21
CA GLU A 248 7.32 -10.24 37.22
C GLU A 248 6.88 -10.02 35.76
N GLU A 249 5.59 -9.77 35.56
CA GLU A 249 5.00 -9.53 34.23
C GLU A 249 4.90 -8.02 34.02
N ASP A 250 5.63 -7.45 33.07
CA ASP A 250 5.55 -6.02 32.72
C ASP A 250 4.40 -5.74 31.73
N ASP A 251 3.64 -4.68 32.01
CA ASP A 251 2.35 -4.37 31.35
C ASP A 251 2.45 -4.02 29.85
N HIS A 252 1.56 -4.61 29.05
CA HIS A 252 1.32 -4.17 27.67
C HIS A 252 0.23 -3.07 27.60
N PRO A 253 0.47 -1.94 26.92
CA PRO A 253 -0.29 -0.68 27.11
C PRO A 253 -1.66 -0.60 26.40
N PHE A 254 -2.37 -1.72 26.25
CA PHE A 254 -3.64 -1.80 25.49
C PHE A 254 -4.74 -2.67 26.13
N TYR A 255 -4.65 -3.01 27.42
CA TYR A 255 -5.66 -3.84 28.09
C TYR A 255 -6.41 -3.12 29.22
N SER A 256 -7.50 -2.42 28.86
CA SER A 256 -8.46 -1.85 29.81
C SER A 256 -9.43 -2.91 30.35
N LYS A 257 -9.39 -3.19 31.66
CA LYS A 257 -10.41 -3.99 32.36
C LYS A 257 -11.49 -3.06 32.91
N GLU A 258 -12.76 -3.31 32.56
CA GLU A 258 -13.93 -2.68 33.18
C GLU A 258 -14.85 -3.77 33.79
N ASP A 259 -14.70 -3.95 35.09
CA ASP A 259 -15.70 -4.34 36.10
C ASP A 259 -16.71 -5.48 35.82
N GLN A 260 -16.27 -6.72 36.02
CA GLN A 260 -17.16 -7.77 36.55
C GLN A 260 -17.27 -7.65 38.09
N ALA A 261 -18.16 -6.78 38.57
CA ALA A 261 -18.33 -6.49 40.00
C ALA A 261 -19.81 -6.44 40.48
N LEU A 262 -20.71 -7.25 39.89
CA LEU A 262 -22.15 -7.25 40.24
C LEU A 262 -22.76 -8.64 40.54
N VAL A 263 -21.99 -9.57 41.12
CA VAL A 263 -22.56 -10.77 41.79
C VAL A 263 -21.76 -11.10 43.06
N SER A 264 -22.30 -10.78 44.25
CA SER A 264 -22.11 -11.48 45.56
C SER A 264 -22.53 -10.64 46.79
N LEU A 265 -23.77 -10.13 46.85
CA LEU A 265 -24.32 -9.47 48.07
C LEU A 265 -25.81 -9.76 48.33
N LEU A 266 -26.23 -11.04 48.29
CA LEU A 266 -27.49 -11.50 48.92
C LEU A 266 -27.35 -12.95 49.40
N SER A 267 -26.78 -13.16 50.60
CA SER A 267 -26.77 -14.48 51.26
C SER A 267 -26.47 -14.41 52.77
N SER A 268 -27.24 -13.62 53.54
CA SER A 268 -27.46 -13.76 55.01
C SER A 268 -28.33 -12.59 55.49
N GLY A 269 -29.44 -12.86 56.18
CA GLY A 269 -30.40 -11.87 56.66
C GLY A 269 -31.83 -12.28 56.36
#